data_AF-A0A369QL11-F1
#
_entry.id   AF-A0A369QL11-F1
#
_cell.length_a   1.000
_cell.length_b   1.000
_cell.length_c   1.000
_cell.angle_alpha   90.00
_cell.angle_beta   90.00
_cell.angle_gamma   90.00
#
_symmetry.space_group_name_H-M   'P 1'
#
loop_
_entity.id
_entity.type
_entity.pdbx_description
1 polymer ?
#
loop_
_entity_poly.entity_id
_entity_poly.type
_entity_poly.pdbx_seq_one_letter_code
_entity_poly.pdbx_strand_id
1 'polypeptide(L)'
;MFIALPLLVLDITWWQFVMGFIGMHLAEGLTMGLVFQLAHVVEGTDFPLPNDQGNIEEAWADHQMRTTANFATNSKLAGFLLGGLNRQIEHHLFPKVCHIHYPIISKIVKQTALEFDLPYIESPTFVAALKSHYRMLKKFGLEAYKKQSALVRVPV
;
A
#
# COMPACT_ATOMS: atom_id res chain seq x y z
N MET A 1 -11.13 25.61 6.53
CA MET A 1 -9.89 25.80 7.33
C MET A 1 -8.64 25.93 6.45
N PHE A 2 -8.29 24.90 5.66
CA PHE A 2 -7.06 24.84 4.85
C PHE A 2 -6.92 25.86 3.70
N ILE A 3 -7.97 26.64 3.40
CA ILE A 3 -7.94 27.72 2.38
C ILE A 3 -7.99 29.09 3.06
N ALA A 4 -9.03 29.32 3.87
CA ALA A 4 -9.23 30.61 4.52
C ALA A 4 -8.13 30.96 5.54
N LEU A 5 -7.67 30.01 6.37
CA LEU A 5 -6.69 30.31 7.40
C LEU A 5 -5.34 30.73 6.80
N PRO A 6 -4.72 30.00 5.85
CA PRO A 6 -3.48 30.45 5.22
C PRO A 6 -3.57 31.82 4.55
N LEU A 7 -4.68 32.13 3.87
CA LEU A 7 -4.87 33.43 3.20
C LEU A 7 -5.08 34.59 4.19
N LEU A 8 -5.52 34.31 5.42
CA LEU A 8 -5.74 35.33 6.45
C LEU A 8 -4.49 35.59 7.31
N VAL A 9 -3.64 34.59 7.51
CA VAL A 9 -2.49 34.67 8.45
C VAL A 9 -1.14 34.78 7.77
N LEU A 10 -1.02 34.44 6.49
CA LEU A 10 0.22 34.51 5.73
C LEU A 10 0.17 35.69 4.76
N ASP A 11 1.28 36.43 4.67
CA ASP A 11 1.46 37.48 3.66
C ASP A 11 1.84 36.83 2.31
N ILE A 12 0.86 36.21 1.67
CA ILE A 12 1.01 35.52 0.38
C ILE A 12 -0.05 35.99 -0.61
N THR A 13 0.35 36.08 -1.86
CA THR A 13 -0.57 36.34 -2.97
C THR A 13 -1.41 35.11 -3.31
N TRP A 14 -2.57 35.31 -3.92
CA TRP A 14 -3.50 34.23 -4.26
C TRP A 14 -2.88 33.15 -5.17
N TRP A 15 -1.97 33.52 -6.09
CA TRP A 15 -1.32 32.56 -6.99
C TRP A 15 -0.25 31.73 -6.27
N GLN A 16 0.48 32.33 -5.31
CA GLN A 16 1.40 31.59 -4.44
C GLN A 16 0.62 30.56 -3.61
N PHE A 17 -0.55 30.95 -3.09
CA PHE A 17 -1.44 30.02 -2.41
C PHE A 17 -1.88 28.87 -3.33
N VAL A 18 -2.36 29.16 -4.54
CA VAL A 18 -2.82 28.11 -5.49
C VAL A 18 -1.69 27.15 -5.84
N MET A 19 -0.49 27.65 -6.14
CA MET A 19 0.65 26.78 -6.44
C MET A 19 1.06 25.93 -5.24
N GLY A 20 1.12 26.52 -4.04
CA GLY A 20 1.43 25.79 -2.81
C GLY A 20 0.37 24.74 -2.50
N PHE A 21 -0.91 25.08 -2.68
CA PHE A 21 -2.03 24.18 -2.47
C PHE A 21 -1.97 22.99 -3.42
N ILE A 22 -1.81 23.22 -4.72
CA ILE A 22 -1.69 22.15 -5.72
C ILE A 22 -0.44 21.33 -5.46
N GLY A 23 0.71 21.96 -5.21
CA GLY A 23 1.97 21.27 -4.94
C GLY A 23 1.88 20.35 -3.71
N MET A 24 1.24 20.81 -2.64
CA MET A 24 1.01 20.03 -1.43
C MET A 24 0.10 18.83 -1.69
N HIS A 25 -1.01 18.99 -2.42
CA HIS A 25 -1.90 17.87 -2.75
C HIS A 25 -1.26 16.87 -3.70
N LEU A 26 -0.45 17.33 -4.66
CA LEU A 26 0.32 16.43 -5.52
C LEU A 26 1.35 15.65 -4.72
N ALA A 27 2.06 16.29 -3.79
CA ALA A 27 3.02 15.63 -2.93
C ALA A 27 2.33 14.61 -2.01
N GLU A 28 1.26 15.00 -1.32
CA GLU A 28 0.47 14.12 -0.46
C GLU A 28 -0.09 12.93 -1.24
N GLY A 29 -0.78 13.21 -2.35
CA GLY A 29 -1.41 12.18 -3.18
C GLY A 29 -0.38 11.21 -3.77
N LEU A 30 0.77 11.70 -4.24
CA LEU A 30 1.84 10.85 -4.74
C LEU A 30 2.47 10.02 -3.63
N THR A 31 2.76 10.61 -2.47
CA THR A 31 3.36 9.89 -1.34
C THR A 31 2.42 8.82 -0.82
N MET A 32 1.16 9.16 -0.53
CA MET A 32 0.16 8.20 -0.06
C MET A 32 -0.09 7.13 -1.11
N GLY A 33 -0.29 7.54 -2.37
CA GLY A 33 -0.50 6.62 -3.49
C GLY A 33 0.63 5.60 -3.60
N LEU A 34 1.89 6.03 -3.60
CA LEU A 34 3.01 5.09 -3.67
C LEU A 34 3.06 4.18 -2.44
N VAL A 35 3.06 4.73 -1.22
CA VAL A 35 3.25 3.95 0.01
C VAL A 35 2.21 2.84 0.16
N PHE A 36 0.92 3.13 -0.02
CA PHE A 36 -0.13 2.12 0.12
C PHE A 36 -0.14 1.11 -1.03
N GLN A 37 0.17 1.55 -2.25
CA GLN A 37 0.23 0.63 -3.39
C GLN A 37 1.40 -0.35 -3.27
N LEU A 38 2.54 0.09 -2.74
CA LEU A 38 3.67 -0.80 -2.46
C LEU A 38 3.38 -1.81 -1.35
N ALA A 39 2.38 -1.55 -0.50
CA ALA A 39 1.97 -2.45 0.56
C ALA A 39 0.85 -3.44 0.17
N HIS A 40 0.13 -3.21 -0.93
CA HIS A 40 -1.03 -4.04 -1.28
C HIS A 40 -1.08 -4.50 -2.75
N VAL A 41 -0.38 -3.83 -3.65
CA VAL A 41 -0.42 -4.12 -5.09
C VAL A 41 0.98 -4.42 -5.58
N VAL A 42 1.52 -5.54 -5.10
CA VAL A 42 2.84 -6.05 -5.47
C VAL A 42 2.73 -7.55 -5.76
N GLU A 43 3.74 -8.12 -6.40
CA GLU A 43 3.78 -9.55 -6.62
C GLU A 43 3.76 -10.31 -5.30
N GLY A 44 3.00 -11.41 -5.28
CA GLY A 44 2.82 -12.26 -4.11
C GLY A 44 1.57 -11.94 -3.29
N THR A 45 0.99 -10.75 -3.40
CA THR A 45 -0.27 -10.44 -2.72
C THR A 45 -1.46 -11.06 -3.46
N ASP A 46 -2.41 -11.58 -2.68
CA ASP A 46 -3.67 -12.11 -3.19
C ASP A 46 -4.72 -11.00 -3.34
N PHE A 47 -5.66 -11.22 -4.27
CA PHE A 47 -6.82 -10.35 -4.52
C PHE A 47 -8.11 -11.18 -4.41
N PRO A 48 -8.44 -11.68 -3.20
CA PRO A 48 -9.57 -12.57 -3.00
C PRO A 48 -10.88 -11.86 -3.38
N LEU A 49 -11.77 -12.63 -3.99
CA LEU A 49 -13.13 -12.19 -4.30
C LEU A 49 -14.07 -12.66 -3.19
N PRO A 50 -15.10 -11.86 -2.85
CA PRO A 50 -16.12 -12.31 -1.93
C PRO A 50 -16.91 -13.49 -2.52
N ASN A 51 -17.50 -14.30 -1.64
CA ASN A 51 -18.46 -15.32 -2.04
C ASN A 51 -19.80 -14.71 -2.48
N ASP A 52 -20.76 -15.56 -2.85
CA ASP A 52 -22.08 -15.15 -3.34
C ASP A 52 -22.89 -14.31 -2.33
N GLN A 53 -22.53 -14.34 -1.04
CA GLN A 53 -23.14 -13.53 0.02
C GLN A 53 -22.39 -12.22 0.29
N GLY A 54 -21.29 -11.95 -0.41
CA GLY A 54 -20.45 -10.77 -0.21
C GLY A 54 -19.38 -10.93 0.88
N ASN A 55 -19.16 -12.13 1.41
CA ASN A 55 -18.24 -12.37 2.52
C ASN A 55 -16.87 -12.85 2.04
N ILE A 56 -15.83 -12.46 2.79
CA ILE A 56 -14.49 -13.07 2.73
C ILE A 56 -14.42 -14.12 3.83
N GLU A 57 -14.23 -15.38 3.45
CA GLU A 57 -14.30 -16.53 4.37
C GLU A 57 -12.98 -16.79 5.12
N GLU A 58 -11.90 -16.13 4.71
CA GLU A 58 -10.58 -16.26 5.32
C GLU A 58 -10.57 -15.67 6.74
N ALA A 59 -9.84 -16.32 7.65
CA ALA A 59 -9.57 -15.72 8.96
C ALA A 59 -8.87 -14.36 8.78
N TRP A 60 -9.29 -13.35 9.55
CA TRP A 60 -8.81 -11.98 9.37
C TRP A 60 -7.28 -11.87 9.33
N ALA A 61 -6.57 -12.55 10.22
CA ALA A 61 -5.10 -12.48 10.26
C ALA A 61 -4.46 -13.12 9.02
N ASP A 62 -4.98 -14.26 8.55
CA ASP A 62 -4.55 -14.89 7.31
C ASP A 62 -4.77 -13.95 6.11
N HIS A 63 -5.96 -13.37 6.03
CA HIS A 63 -6.28 -12.38 5.01
C HIS A 63 -5.29 -11.20 5.01
N GLN A 64 -4.94 -10.65 6.18
CA GLN A 64 -3.94 -9.57 6.26
C GLN A 64 -2.56 -10.02 5.75
N MET A 65 -2.13 -11.25 6.08
CA MET A 65 -0.84 -11.80 5.63
C MET A 65 -0.79 -12.02 4.11
N ARG A 66 -1.91 -12.43 3.50
CA ARG A 66 -2.01 -12.69 2.05
C ARG A 66 -2.15 -11.43 1.21
N THR A 67 -2.84 -10.43 1.72
CA THR A 67 -3.21 -9.21 0.96
C THR A 67 -2.31 -8.01 1.26
N THR A 68 -1.31 -8.18 2.13
CA THR A 68 -0.40 -7.11 2.55
C THR A 68 1.05 -7.53 2.39
N ALA A 69 1.88 -6.57 2.01
CA ALA A 69 3.32 -6.71 1.86
C ALA A 69 4.07 -5.64 2.65
N ASN A 70 5.22 -6.03 3.17
CA ASN A 70 6.22 -5.14 3.75
C ASN A 70 7.23 -4.70 2.69
N PHE A 71 7.89 -3.56 2.90
CA PHE A 71 8.96 -3.12 2.01
C PHE A 71 10.05 -2.33 2.73
N ALA A 72 11.29 -2.42 2.25
CA ALA A 72 12.43 -1.66 2.78
C ALA A 72 12.56 -1.71 4.32
N THR A 73 12.21 -2.84 4.94
CA THR A 73 12.04 -2.97 6.40
C THR A 73 13.31 -2.75 7.20
N ASN A 74 14.47 -2.95 6.58
CA ASN A 74 15.79 -2.69 7.15
C ASN A 74 16.27 -1.23 7.00
N SER A 75 15.53 -0.40 6.26
CA SER A 75 15.85 1.03 6.09
C SER A 75 15.28 1.84 7.26
N LYS A 76 16.15 2.31 8.15
CA LYS A 76 15.76 3.22 9.25
C LYS A 76 15.17 4.52 8.72
N LEU A 77 15.69 5.03 7.60
CA LEU A 77 15.16 6.24 6.97
C LEU A 77 13.73 6.02 6.46
N ALA A 78 13.46 4.89 5.79
CA ALA A 78 12.10 4.56 5.37
C ALA A 78 11.17 4.39 6.58
N GLY A 79 11.63 3.68 7.61
CA GLY A 79 10.85 3.51 8.84
C GLY A 79 10.48 4.84 9.51
N PHE A 80 11.42 5.80 9.55
CA PHE A 80 11.17 7.13 10.11
C PHE A 80 10.24 7.98 9.23
N LEU A 81 10.57 8.15 7.95
CA LEU A 81 9.81 9.02 7.03
C LEU A 81 8.39 8.54 6.79
N LEU A 82 8.16 7.22 6.86
CA LEU A 82 6.86 6.60 6.60
C LEU A 82 6.09 6.31 7.88
N GLY A 83 6.59 6.70 9.06
CA GLY A 83 5.94 6.40 10.34
C GLY A 83 5.71 4.90 10.57
N GLY A 84 6.58 4.06 10.02
CA GLY A 84 6.49 2.59 10.08
C GLY A 84 5.51 1.92 9.11
N LEU A 85 4.87 2.65 8.18
CA LEU A 85 3.96 2.07 7.16
C LEU A 85 4.67 1.14 6.16
N ASN A 86 5.99 1.11 6.17
CA ASN A 86 6.78 0.14 5.41
C ASN A 86 6.76 -1.29 6.04
N ARG A 87 6.17 -1.40 7.24
CA ARG A 87 5.87 -2.62 7.99
C ARG A 87 4.35 -2.77 8.14
N GLN A 88 3.68 -2.77 7.00
CA GLN A 88 2.22 -2.72 6.90
C GLN A 88 1.55 -3.99 7.46
N ILE A 89 2.20 -5.16 7.34
CA ILE A 89 1.71 -6.41 7.94
C ILE A 89 1.55 -6.22 9.46
N GLU A 90 2.59 -5.70 10.13
CA GLU A 90 2.54 -5.46 11.57
C GLU A 90 1.56 -4.35 11.94
N HIS A 91 1.43 -3.32 11.10
CA HIS A 91 0.43 -2.26 11.28
C HIS A 91 -1.00 -2.81 11.28
N HIS A 92 -1.33 -3.72 10.36
CA HIS A 92 -2.67 -4.33 10.32
C HIS A 92 -2.89 -5.31 11.46
N LEU A 93 -1.90 -6.15 11.78
CA LEU A 93 -2.03 -7.13 12.86
C LEU A 93 -2.07 -6.49 14.26
N PHE A 94 -1.35 -5.39 14.46
CA PHE A 94 -1.17 -4.74 15.76
C PHE A 94 -1.40 -3.21 15.68
N PRO A 95 -2.57 -2.72 15.26
CA PRO A 95 -2.81 -1.31 14.97
C PRO A 95 -2.74 -0.41 16.20
N LYS A 96 -2.79 -0.99 17.41
CA LYS A 96 -2.68 -0.29 18.69
C LYS A 96 -1.25 -0.20 19.22
N VAL A 97 -0.28 -0.79 18.54
CA VAL A 97 1.12 -0.81 18.97
C VAL A 97 1.89 0.30 18.25
N CYS A 98 2.74 1.03 18.99
CA CYS A 98 3.59 2.05 18.40
C CYS A 98 4.58 1.43 17.38
N HIS A 99 4.71 2.07 16.22
CA HIS A 99 5.50 1.57 15.10
C HIS A 99 7.00 1.35 15.41
N ILE A 100 7.52 1.99 16.46
CA ILE A 100 8.89 1.77 16.94
C ILE A 100 9.14 0.31 17.34
N HIS A 101 8.09 -0.44 17.69
CA HIS A 101 8.17 -1.85 18.05
C HIS A 101 8.05 -2.80 16.86
N TYR A 102 7.58 -2.32 15.70
CA TYR A 102 7.39 -3.17 14.51
C TYR A 102 8.66 -3.91 14.05
N PRO A 103 9.89 -3.35 14.13
CA PRO A 103 11.10 -4.11 13.77
C PRO A 103 11.36 -5.35 14.62
N ILE A 104 10.93 -5.36 15.88
CA ILE A 104 11.05 -6.52 16.77
C ILE A 104 9.88 -7.47 16.53
N ILE A 105 8.66 -6.92 16.47
CA ILE A 105 7.42 -7.68 16.23
C ILE A 105 7.49 -8.43 14.91
N SER A 106 8.03 -7.82 13.85
CA SER A 106 8.12 -8.45 12.53
C SER A 106 8.90 -9.75 12.53
N LYS A 107 9.90 -9.89 13.43
CA LYS A 107 10.67 -11.12 13.56
C LYS A 107 9.80 -12.25 14.13
N ILE A 108 8.96 -11.91 15.10
CA ILE A 108 7.99 -12.83 15.70
C ILE A 108 6.93 -13.19 14.66
N VAL A 109 6.33 -12.20 13.99
CA VAL A 109 5.32 -12.41 12.95
C VAL A 109 5.85 -13.29 11.82
N LYS A 110 7.07 -13.04 11.33
CA LYS A 110 7.69 -13.84 10.27
C LYS A 110 7.94 -15.29 10.69
N GLN A 111 8.33 -15.51 11.95
CA GLN A 111 8.51 -16.85 12.50
C GLN A 111 7.17 -17.57 12.65
N THR A 112 6.15 -16.91 13.20
CA THR A 112 4.80 -17.46 13.32
C THR A 112 4.17 -17.74 11.96
N ALA A 113 4.37 -16.86 10.97
CA ALA A 113 3.89 -17.10 9.61
C ALA A 113 4.45 -18.42 9.05
N LEU A 114 5.74 -18.70 9.27
CA LEU A 114 6.36 -19.97 8.89
C LEU A 114 5.76 -21.18 9.63
N GLU A 115 5.47 -21.05 10.92
CA GLU A 115 4.89 -22.13 11.73
C GLU A 115 3.47 -22.52 11.28
N PHE A 116 2.71 -21.56 10.74
CA PHE A 116 1.33 -21.75 10.29
C PHE A 116 1.20 -21.83 8.75
N ASP A 117 2.32 -21.95 8.02
CA ASP A 117 2.35 -21.99 6.55
C ASP A 117 1.64 -20.80 5.88
N LEU A 118 1.81 -19.61 6.47
CA LEU A 118 1.28 -18.35 5.97
C LEU A 118 2.36 -17.55 5.22
N PRO A 119 2.01 -16.80 4.16
CA PRO A 119 2.96 -15.98 3.45
C PRO A 119 3.40 -14.80 4.32
N TYR A 120 4.69 -14.45 4.27
CA TYR A 120 5.21 -13.19 4.79
C TYR A 120 5.84 -12.43 3.62
N ILE A 121 5.06 -11.57 2.97
CA ILE A 121 5.44 -10.91 1.71
C ILE A 121 6.28 -9.68 2.05
N GLU A 122 7.52 -9.63 1.57
CA GLU A 122 8.45 -8.55 1.90
C GLU A 122 9.40 -8.23 0.75
N SER A 123 9.42 -6.97 0.33
CA SER A 123 10.41 -6.46 -0.62
C SER A 123 11.64 -5.89 0.11
N PRO A 124 12.88 -6.32 -0.23
CA PRO A 124 14.08 -5.93 0.53
C PRO A 124 14.39 -4.43 0.42
N THR A 125 13.98 -3.77 -0.67
CA THR A 125 14.22 -2.34 -0.90
C THR A 125 12.98 -1.65 -1.46
N PHE A 126 12.92 -0.32 -1.34
CA PHE A 126 11.84 0.49 -1.89
C PHE A 126 11.76 0.34 -3.42
N VAL A 127 12.90 0.35 -4.10
CA VAL A 127 12.97 0.19 -5.56
C VAL A 127 12.50 -1.21 -5.99
N ALA A 128 12.80 -2.25 -5.20
CA ALA A 128 12.29 -3.59 -5.48
C ALA A 128 10.75 -3.64 -5.39
N ALA A 129 10.17 -3.03 -4.34
CA ALA A 129 8.73 -2.90 -4.20
C ALA A 129 8.11 -2.13 -5.39
N LEU A 130 8.72 -1.01 -5.79
CA LEU A 130 8.23 -0.22 -6.93
C LEU A 130 8.27 -0.99 -8.25
N LYS A 131 9.33 -1.74 -8.50
CA LYS A 131 9.42 -2.63 -9.67
C LYS A 131 8.36 -3.72 -9.63
N SER A 132 8.11 -4.30 -8.46
CA SER A 132 7.06 -5.30 -8.25
C SER A 132 5.67 -4.73 -8.54
N HIS A 133 5.37 -3.55 -8.00
CA HIS A 133 4.12 -2.83 -8.27
C HIS A 133 3.93 -2.54 -9.76
N TYR A 134 4.98 -2.05 -10.44
CA TYR A 134 4.93 -1.82 -11.88
C TYR A 134 4.65 -3.10 -12.68
N ARG A 135 5.23 -4.24 -12.30
CA ARG A 135 4.94 -5.54 -12.94
C ARG A 135 3.48 -5.95 -12.73
N MET A 136 2.93 -5.73 -11.55
CA MET A 136 1.51 -5.99 -11.27
C MET A 136 0.58 -5.10 -12.12
N LEU A 137 0.86 -3.80 -12.21
CA LEU A 137 0.09 -2.89 -13.09
C LEU A 137 0.11 -3.35 -14.55
N LYS A 138 1.29 -3.77 -15.06
CA LYS A 138 1.41 -4.29 -16.42
C LYS A 138 0.63 -5.59 -16.61
N LYS A 139 0.70 -6.50 -15.63
CA LYS A 139 -0.05 -7.77 -15.64
C LYS A 139 -1.55 -7.51 -15.70
N PHE A 140 -2.09 -6.74 -14.75
CA PHE A 140 -3.51 -6.43 -14.68
C PHE A 140 -4.01 -5.63 -15.88
N GLY A 141 -3.21 -4.68 -16.38
CA GLY A 141 -3.53 -3.95 -17.60
C GLY A 141 -3.67 -4.88 -18.82
N LEU A 142 -2.77 -5.85 -18.96
CA LEU A 142 -2.83 -6.83 -20.06
C LEU A 142 -4.00 -7.80 -19.90
N GLU A 143 -4.28 -8.30 -18.69
CA GLU A 143 -5.40 -9.18 -18.41
C GLU A 143 -6.74 -8.50 -18.69
N ALA A 144 -6.89 -7.24 -18.25
CA ALA A 144 -8.06 -6.42 -18.53
C ALA A 144 -8.26 -6.20 -20.04
N TYR A 145 -7.18 -5.85 -20.76
CA TYR A 145 -7.22 -5.66 -22.21
C TYR A 145 -7.65 -6.95 -22.95
N LYS A 146 -7.11 -8.10 -22.56
CA LYS A 146 -7.48 -9.40 -23.14
C LYS A 146 -8.93 -9.76 -22.89
N LYS A 147 -9.41 -9.58 -21.65
CA LYS A 147 -10.82 -9.83 -21.28
C LYS A 147 -11.77 -8.96 -22.10
N GLN A 148 -11.49 -7.66 -22.21
CA GLN A 148 -12.28 -6.74 -23.02
C GLN A 148 -12.27 -7.11 -24.50
N SER A 149 -11.10 -7.45 -25.05
CA SER A 149 -10.96 -7.85 -26.46
C SER A 149 -11.71 -9.14 -26.78
N ALA A 150 -11.75 -10.10 -25.86
CA ALA A 150 -12.52 -11.33 -26.01
C ALA A 150 -14.03 -11.06 -26.05
N LEU A 151 -14.53 -10.19 -25.16
CA LEU A 151 -15.96 -9.80 -25.13
C LEU A 151 -16.41 -9.12 -26.43
N VAL A 152 -15.56 -8.28 -27.02
CA VAL A 152 -15.86 -7.58 -28.29
C VAL A 152 -15.85 -8.53 -29.50
N ARG A 153 -15.16 -9.68 -29.41
CA ARG A 153 -15.02 -10.65 -30.51
C ARG A 153 -16.09 -11.74 -30.53
N VAL A 154 -17.00 -11.80 -29.57
CA VAL A 154 -18.14 -12.74 -29.61
C VAL A 154 -19.18 -12.16 -30.58
N PRO A 155 -19.44 -12.79 -31.75
CA PRO A 155 -20.54 -12.38 -32.59
C PRO A 155 -21.86 -12.74 -31.89
N VAL A 156 -22.81 -11.80 -31.89
CA VAL A 156 -24.19 -11.99 -31.40
C VAL A 156 -24.91 -13.02 -32.27
#